data_AF-A0A7S4JJ28-F1
#
_entry.id   AF-A0A7S4JJ28-F1
#
_cell.length_a   1.000
_cell.length_b   1.000
_cell.length_c   1.000
_cell.angle_alpha   90.00
_cell.angle_beta   90.00
_cell.angle_gamma   90.00
#
_symmetry.space_group_name_H-M   'P 1'
#
loop_
_entity.id
_entity.type
_entity.pdbx_description
1 polymer ?
#
loop_
_entity_poly.entity_id
_entity_poly.type
_entity_poly.pdbx_seq_one_letter_code
_entity_poly.pdbx_strand_id
1 'polypeptide(L)'
;FVKIDPPQIPPAWRQGVHHGVTCDKSGVSPIVGPRYNLKGHNYDLCEAEFLKLPAAEQANFVKIDPPHGPAGGVAPAWRQGVHHGVTCDKSGVSPIVGPRYNL
;
A
#
# COMPACT_ATOMS: atom_id res chain seq x y z
N PHE A 1 -0.38 -20.55 30.48
CA PHE A 1 0.30 -20.67 29.17
C PHE A 1 -0.02 -19.43 28.35
N VAL A 2 0.86 -18.44 28.35
CA VAL A 2 0.70 -17.28 27.46
C VAL A 2 1.00 -17.78 26.06
N LYS A 3 -0.02 -17.83 25.19
CA LYS A 3 0.20 -17.97 23.75
C LYS A 3 0.84 -16.66 23.31
N ILE A 4 2.15 -16.67 23.13
CA ILE A 4 2.82 -15.60 22.40
C ILE A 4 2.50 -15.90 20.94
N ASP A 5 1.46 -15.26 20.41
CA ASP A 5 1.19 -15.32 18.98
C ASP A 5 2.44 -14.76 18.27
N PRO A 6 3.01 -15.50 17.30
CA PRO A 6 4.14 -14.99 16.54
C PRO A 6 3.75 -13.61 15.95
N PRO A 7 4.70 -12.65 15.93
CA PRO A 7 4.43 -11.34 15.36
C PRO A 7 3.85 -11.56 13.97
N GLN A 8 2.65 -11.01 13.74
CA GLN A 8 1.87 -11.18 12.53
C GLN A 8 2.57 -10.44 11.37
N ILE A 9 3.75 -10.90 10.95
CA ILE A 9 4.42 -10.42 9.74
C ILE A 9 3.59 -10.99 8.59
N PRO A 10 2.85 -10.16 7.83
CA PRO A 10 2.16 -10.66 6.65
C PRO A 10 3.21 -11.31 5.75
N PRO A 11 2.91 -12.44 5.10
CA PRO A 11 3.89 -13.05 4.21
C PRO A 11 4.31 -12.04 3.14
N ALA A 12 5.62 -11.94 2.89
CA ALA A 12 6.25 -10.87 2.11
C ALA A 12 5.63 -10.64 0.71
N TRP A 13 4.96 -11.65 0.13
CA TRP A 13 4.28 -11.54 -1.16
C TRP A 13 2.95 -10.77 -1.14
N ARG A 14 2.40 -10.45 0.05
CA ARG A 14 1.26 -9.53 0.21
C ARG A 14 1.69 -8.08 0.42
N GLN A 15 2.99 -7.80 0.47
CA GLN A 15 3.49 -6.47 0.76
C GLN A 15 3.79 -5.77 -0.58
N GLY A 16 3.24 -4.58 -0.79
CA GLY A 16 3.55 -3.80 -1.99
C GLY A 16 5.04 -3.40 -2.06
N VAL A 17 5.47 -2.86 -3.19
CA VAL A 17 6.91 -2.61 -3.47
C VAL A 17 7.18 -1.14 -3.76
N HIS A 18 8.27 -0.60 -3.21
CA HIS A 18 8.82 0.72 -3.52
C HIS A 18 9.98 0.61 -4.53
N HIS A 19 9.64 0.62 -5.83
CA HIS A 19 10.65 0.56 -6.89
C HIS A 19 11.58 1.78 -6.87
N GLY A 20 12.87 1.55 -7.10
CA GLY A 20 13.90 2.60 -7.11
C GLY A 20 14.28 3.14 -5.73
N VAL A 21 13.74 2.57 -4.65
CA VAL A 21 14.10 2.91 -3.28
C VAL A 21 14.96 1.79 -2.69
N THR A 22 16.10 2.18 -2.11
CA THR A 22 17.05 1.29 -1.45
C THR A 22 17.06 1.58 0.04
N CYS A 23 17.11 0.54 0.87
CA CYS A 23 17.36 0.71 2.29
C CYS A 23 18.82 1.14 2.51
N ASP A 24 19.06 2.32 3.09
CA ASP A 24 20.41 2.85 3.29
C ASP A 24 21.24 2.05 4.30
N LYS A 25 20.59 1.33 5.22
CA LYS A 25 21.29 0.54 6.24
C LYS A 25 21.70 -0.85 5.76
N SER A 26 20.83 -1.55 5.03
CA SER A 26 21.04 -2.94 4.61
C SER A 26 21.34 -3.10 3.12
N GLY A 27 21.16 -2.05 2.31
CA GLY A 27 21.35 -2.09 0.86
C GLY A 27 20.25 -2.81 0.07
N VAL A 28 19.18 -3.28 0.73
CA VAL A 28 18.07 -3.97 0.07
C VAL A 28 17.37 -3.03 -0.92
N SER A 29 17.22 -3.48 -2.17
CA SER A 29 16.55 -2.75 -3.24
C SER A 29 15.82 -3.74 -4.19
N PRO A 30 14.54 -3.52 -4.51
CA PRO A 30 13.65 -2.49 -3.96
C PRO A 30 13.20 -2.82 -2.53
N ILE A 31 12.78 -1.80 -1.76
CA ILE A 31 12.12 -2.04 -0.46
C ILE A 31 10.74 -2.68 -0.70
N VAL A 32 10.52 -3.85 -0.08
CA VAL A 32 9.23 -4.55 -0.05
C VAL A 32 8.54 -4.27 1.28
N GLY A 33 7.25 -3.92 1.23
CA GLY A 33 6.47 -3.49 2.39
C GLY A 33 6.67 -2.03 2.77
N PRO A 34 6.37 -1.65 4.02
CA PRO A 34 6.49 -0.26 4.46
C PRO A 34 7.91 0.27 4.33
N ARG A 35 8.04 1.48 3.78
CA ARG A 35 9.28 2.26 3.74
C ARG A 35 9.26 3.25 4.91
N TYR A 36 10.36 3.35 5.64
CA TYR A 36 10.51 4.31 6.73
C TYR A 36 11.54 5.38 6.34
N ASN A 37 11.10 6.63 6.14
CA ASN A 37 11.98 7.74 5.77
C ASN A 37 12.27 8.65 6.98
N LEU A 38 13.54 9.01 7.21
CA LEU A 38 13.93 9.93 8.27
C LEU A 38 13.53 11.36 7.91
N LYS A 39 12.76 12.02 8.80
CA LYS A 39 12.23 13.38 8.55
C LYS A 39 13.33 14.38 8.20
N GLY A 40 13.23 14.99 7.02
CA GLY A 40 14.18 16.01 6.56
C GLY A 40 15.48 15.45 5.95
N HIS A 41 15.59 14.14 5.79
CA HIS A 41 16.76 13.48 5.22
C HIS A 41 16.38 12.53 4.07
N ASN A 42 17.28 12.38 3.10
CA ASN A 42 17.18 11.31 2.11
C ASN A 42 17.76 10.02 2.70
N TYR A 43 17.12 9.51 3.76
CA TYR A 43 17.53 8.30 4.46
C TYR A 43 16.32 7.39 4.69
N ASP A 44 16.36 6.21 4.09
CA ASP A 44 15.28 5.24 3.99
C ASP A 44 15.66 3.89 4.60
N LEU A 45 14.75 3.34 5.40
CA LEU A 45 14.88 2.01 6.00
C LEU A 45 13.74 1.10 5.56
N CYS A 46 14.06 -0.17 5.36
CA CYS A 46 13.06 -1.23 5.33
C CYS A 46 12.56 -1.53 6.76
N GLU A 47 11.40 -2.18 6.87
CA GLU A 47 10.77 -2.52 8.15
C GLU A 47 11.71 -3.28 9.11
N ALA A 48 12.50 -4.22 8.59
CA ALA A 48 13.42 -5.02 9.40
C ALA A 48 14.53 -4.18 10.06
N GLU A 49 15.04 -3.13 9.40
CA GLU A 49 16.06 -2.25 9.98
C GLU A 49 15.42 -1.21 10.90
N PHE A 50 14.22 -0.73 10.57
CA PHE A 50 13.47 0.18 11.42
C PHE A 50 13.14 -0.43 12.79
N LEU A 51 12.69 -1.70 12.82
CA LEU A 51 12.33 -2.39 14.06
C LEU A 51 13.50 -2.64 15.02
N LYS A 52 14.75 -2.54 14.55
CA LYS A 52 15.95 -2.64 15.39
C LYS A 52 16.24 -1.35 16.15
N LEU A 53 15.68 -0.23 15.72
CA LEU A 53 15.91 1.08 16.34
C LEU A 53 15.18 1.18 17.69
N PRO A 54 15.73 1.92 18.67
CA PRO A 54 15.00 2.27 19.88
C PRO A 54 13.80 3.18 19.55
N ALA A 55 12.75 3.13 20.38
CA ALA A 55 11.51 3.89 20.14
C ALA A 55 11.72 5.40 19.97
N ALA A 56 12.72 5.97 20.65
CA ALA A 56 13.08 7.38 20.53
C ALA A 56 13.58 7.74 19.12
N GLU A 57 14.34 6.84 18.49
CA GLU A 57 14.81 7.03 17.12
C GLU A 57 13.71 6.76 16.11
N GLN A 58 12.87 5.75 16.35
CA GLN A 58 11.72 5.43 15.50
C GLN A 58 10.77 6.62 15.33
N ALA A 59 10.60 7.47 16.35
CA ALA A 59 9.76 8.66 16.31
C ALA A 59 10.19 9.71 15.26
N ASN A 60 11.44 9.65 14.81
CA ASN A 60 11.98 10.55 13.80
C ASN A 60 11.68 10.11 12.36
N PHE A 61 11.12 8.91 12.16
CA PHE A 61 10.78 8.39 10.85
C PHE A 61 9.31 8.62 10.50
N VAL A 62 9.02 8.65 9.20
CA VAL A 62 7.68 8.61 8.63
C VAL A 62 7.51 7.26 7.93
N LYS A 63 6.43 6.55 8.26
CA LYS A 63 6.03 5.33 7.56
C LYS A 63 5.32 5.69 6.26
N ILE A 64 5.78 5.13 5.16
CA ILE A 64 5.26 5.30 3.81
C ILE A 64 4.84 3.93 3.29
N ASP A 65 3.54 3.71 3.17
CA ASP A 65 3.02 2.48 2.58
C ASP A 65 3.27 2.44 1.06
N PRO A 66 3.48 1.25 0.47
CA PRO A 66 3.67 1.11 -0.97
C PRO A 66 2.51 1.69 -1.80
N PRO A 67 2.80 2.29 -2.98
CA PRO A 67 1.75 2.69 -3.90
C PRO A 67 1.00 1.46 -4.45
N HIS A 68 -0.27 1.33 -4.04
CA HIS A 68 -1.27 0.34 -4.47
C HIS A 68 -0.91 -1.17 -4.32
N GLY A 69 -1.22 -1.71 -3.13
CA GLY A 69 -1.72 -3.08 -2.91
C GLY A 69 -1.19 -3.80 -1.63
N PRO A 70 -1.99 -4.57 -0.86
CA PRO A 70 -3.43 -4.58 -0.59
C PRO A 70 -3.72 -4.38 0.92
N ALA A 71 -3.67 -3.15 1.43
CA ALA A 71 -4.34 -2.75 2.67
C ALA A 71 -4.27 -1.23 2.79
N GLY A 72 -5.41 -0.54 2.66
CA GLY A 72 -5.48 0.90 2.95
C GLY A 72 -5.82 1.79 1.75
N GLY A 73 -7.04 1.66 1.26
CA GLY A 73 -7.92 2.79 0.96
C GLY A 73 -7.34 3.97 0.17
N VAL A 74 -7.26 3.83 -1.15
CA VAL A 74 -8.18 4.59 -2.01
C VAL A 74 -8.82 3.57 -2.95
N ALA A 75 -10.14 3.38 -2.85
CA ALA A 75 -10.85 2.96 -4.05
C ALA A 75 -10.50 4.03 -5.09
N PRO A 76 -10.01 3.68 -6.29
CA PRO A 76 -9.81 4.72 -7.28
C PRO A 76 -11.18 5.37 -7.52
N ALA A 77 -11.20 6.66 -7.86
CA ALA A 77 -12.39 7.53 -7.80
C ALA A 77 -13.62 7.07 -8.63
N TRP A 78 -13.63 5.86 -9.19
CA TRP A 78 -14.77 5.15 -9.74
C TRP A 78 -15.57 4.39 -8.67
N ARG A 79 -15.83 5.00 -7.50
CA ARG A 79 -17.07 4.66 -6.78
C ARG A 79 -18.22 5.00 -7.72
N GLN A 80 -18.59 4.00 -8.51
CA GLN A 80 -19.88 3.74 -9.12
C GLN A 80 -20.55 5.01 -9.66
N GLY A 81 -20.07 5.49 -10.81
CA GLY A 81 -20.90 6.33 -11.67
C GLY A 81 -22.13 5.53 -12.05
N VAL A 82 -23.27 5.81 -11.42
CA VAL A 82 -24.57 5.25 -11.78
C VAL A 82 -25.14 6.14 -12.88
N HIS A 83 -25.15 5.65 -14.12
CA HIS A 83 -25.69 6.39 -15.26
C HIS A 83 -27.20 6.15 -15.38
N HIS A 84 -27.98 6.92 -14.61
CA HIS A 84 -29.44 6.93 -14.71
C HIS A 84 -29.92 7.32 -16.11
N GLY A 85 -30.95 6.64 -16.61
CA GLY A 85 -31.53 6.92 -17.93
C GLY A 85 -30.70 6.39 -19.10
N VAL A 86 -29.69 5.55 -18.85
CA VAL A 86 -28.86 5.00 -19.90
C VAL A 86 -28.78 3.48 -19.77
N THR A 87 -29.24 2.78 -20.81
CA THR A 87 -29.38 1.32 -20.87
C THR A 87 -28.22 0.71 -21.65
N CYS A 88 -27.72 -0.47 -21.23
CA CYS A 88 -26.76 -1.22 -22.04
C CYS A 88 -27.46 -1.80 -23.27
N ASP A 89 -26.90 -1.58 -24.46
CA ASP A 89 -27.36 -2.09 -25.75
C ASP A 89 -27.34 -3.62 -25.83
N LYS A 90 -26.36 -4.28 -25.18
CA LYS A 90 -26.22 -5.75 -25.19
C LYS A 90 -26.99 -6.46 -24.09
N SER A 91 -27.02 -5.91 -22.88
CA SER A 91 -27.61 -6.58 -21.70
C SER A 91 -28.96 -6.00 -21.27
N GLY A 92 -29.37 -4.84 -21.77
CA GLY A 92 -30.62 -4.18 -21.37
C GLY A 92 -30.62 -3.61 -19.94
N VAL A 93 -29.49 -3.69 -19.22
CA VAL A 93 -29.41 -3.25 -17.82
C VAL A 93 -29.43 -1.71 -17.73
N SER A 94 -30.27 -1.19 -16.84
CA SER A 94 -30.32 0.22 -16.44
C SER A 94 -30.68 0.36 -14.95
N PRO A 95 -30.03 1.25 -14.18
CA PRO A 95 -28.90 2.09 -14.58
C PRO A 95 -27.59 1.29 -14.68
N ILE A 96 -26.67 1.71 -15.57
CA ILE A 96 -25.32 1.11 -15.61
C ILE A 96 -24.53 1.60 -14.41
N VAL A 97 -23.97 0.65 -13.65
CA VAL A 97 -23.09 0.89 -12.51
C VAL A 97 -21.65 0.55 -12.93
N GLY A 98 -20.78 1.56 -13.03
CA GLY A 98 -19.36 1.39 -13.37
C GLY A 98 -18.93 2.07 -14.68
N PRO A 99 -17.68 1.84 -15.15
CA PRO A 99 -17.16 2.49 -16.35
C PRO A 99 -17.97 2.13 -17.60
N ARG A 100 -18.30 3.13 -18.42
CA ARG A 100 -18.86 2.93 -19.76
C ARG A 100 -17.74 2.84 -20.78
N TYR A 101 -17.74 1.79 -21.58
CA TYR A 101 -16.92 1.68 -22.79
C TYR A 101 -17.87 1.67 -23.99
N ASN A 102 -17.72 2.62 -24.90
CA ASN A 102 -18.34 2.50 -26.23
C ASN A 102 -17.45 1.59 -27.07
N LEU A 103 -18.06 0.65 -27.80
CA LEU A 103 -17.44 0.02 -28.97
C LEU A 103 -17.64 0.92 -30.18
#